data_AF-A0A7J9IYD5-F1
#
_entry.id   AF-A0A7J9IYD5-F1
#
_cell.length_a   1.000
_cell.length_b   1.000
_cell.length_c   1.000
_cell.angle_alpha   90.00
_cell.angle_beta   90.00
_cell.angle_gamma   90.00
#
_symmetry.space_group_name_H-M   'P 1'
#
loop_
_entity.id
_entity.type
_entity.pdbx_description
1 polymer ?
#
loop_
_entity_poly.entity_id
_entity_poly.type
_entity_poly.pdbx_seq_one_letter_code
_entity_poly.pdbx_strand_id
1 'polypeptide(L)'
;MIDIPRQINHFFHRSCPLVLLTKIPYQCEGCDEASSGLAFRCGKCKFQLDVKCALLPTVESKDADKIQHPAHEHPLALHESKEFGTEVRCRGCGEHCLLDP
;
A
#
# COMPACT_ATOMS: atom_id res chain seq x y z
N MET A 1 11.10 18.41 11.13
CA MET A 1 11.79 17.14 11.40
C MET A 1 10.74 16.05 11.22
N ILE A 2 10.83 15.23 10.18
CA ILE A 2 9.88 14.12 9.98
C ILE A 2 10.38 12.97 10.86
N ASP A 3 9.63 12.63 11.89
CA ASP A 3 9.91 11.45 12.71
C ASP A 3 9.46 10.21 11.94
N ILE A 4 10.39 9.30 11.63
CA ILE A 4 10.09 8.07 10.91
C ILE A 4 9.77 6.99 11.96
N PRO A 5 8.54 6.45 11.99
CA PRO A 5 8.17 5.44 12.96
C PRO A 5 8.99 4.16 12.77
N ARG A 6 9.33 3.50 13.88
CA ARG A 6 10.05 2.20 13.84
C ARG A 6 9.20 1.06 13.28
N GLN A 7 7.88 1.17 13.35
CA GLN A 7 6.95 0.13 12.95
C GLN A 7 5.64 0.77 12.48
N ILE A 8 5.05 0.22 11.44
CA ILE A 8 3.76 0.66 10.90
C ILE A 8 2.87 -0.55 10.61
N ASN A 9 1.56 -0.36 10.74
CA ASN A 9 0.55 -1.24 10.16
C ASN A 9 0.12 -0.61 8.84
N HIS A 10 0.64 -1.13 7.73
CA HIS A 10 0.39 -0.53 6.43
C HIS A 10 -0.92 -1.01 5.84
N PHE A 11 -1.64 -0.14 5.13
CA PHE A 11 -2.91 -0.47 4.51
C PHE A 11 -2.83 -1.67 3.56
N PHE A 12 -1.82 -1.71 2.67
CA PHE A 12 -1.55 -2.86 1.79
C PHE A 12 -1.14 -4.14 2.53
N HIS A 13 -0.84 -4.07 3.84
CA HIS A 13 -0.36 -5.21 4.61
C HIS A 13 -0.83 -5.15 6.07
N ARG A 14 -2.14 -5.26 6.30
CA ARG A 14 -2.74 -5.18 7.64
C ARG A 14 -2.49 -6.40 8.51
N SER A 15 -2.33 -7.57 7.89
CA SER A 15 -2.22 -8.83 8.61
C SER A 15 -0.98 -8.92 9.49
N CYS A 16 0.07 -8.15 9.17
CA CYS A 16 1.33 -8.14 9.91
C CYS A 16 1.98 -6.75 9.86
N PRO A 17 2.61 -6.30 10.95
CA PRO A 17 3.30 -5.01 10.95
C PRO A 17 4.58 -5.05 10.12
N LEU A 18 4.92 -3.91 9.52
CA LEU A 18 6.20 -3.66 8.88
C LEU A 18 7.14 -2.96 9.85
N VAL A 19 8.38 -3.41 9.89
CA VAL A 19 9.42 -2.84 10.77
C VAL A 19 10.44 -2.09 9.92
N LEU A 20 10.84 -0.90 10.37
CA LEU A 20 11.89 -0.11 9.74
C LEU A 20 13.24 -0.78 9.95
N LEU A 21 13.90 -1.10 8.85
CA LEU A 21 15.19 -1.77 8.80
C LEU A 21 16.08 -1.12 7.74
N THR A 22 17.39 -1.22 7.92
CA THR A 22 18.33 -0.88 6.85
C THR A 22 18.49 -2.09 5.93
N LYS A 23 18.24 -1.90 4.63
CA LYS A 23 18.38 -2.91 3.59
C LYS A 23 18.95 -2.29 2.32
N ILE A 24 20.00 -2.91 1.77
CA ILE A 24 20.66 -2.49 0.53
C ILE A 24 21.14 -3.75 -0.21
N PRO A 25 20.85 -3.91 -1.52
CA PRO A 25 19.76 -3.31 -2.29
C PRO A 25 18.43 -4.06 -2.08
N TYR A 26 17.31 -3.44 -2.46
CA TYR A 26 16.01 -4.09 -2.48
C TYR A 26 15.07 -3.44 -3.52
N GLN A 27 14.02 -4.16 -3.92
CA GLN A 27 12.94 -3.63 -4.75
C GLN A 27 11.74 -3.32 -3.85
N CYS A 28 11.18 -2.12 -3.98
CA CYS A 28 9.96 -1.74 -3.27
C CYS A 28 8.76 -2.44 -3.91
N GLU A 29 7.93 -3.13 -3.13
CA GLU A 29 6.73 -3.80 -3.65
C GLU A 29 5.54 -2.85 -3.82
N GLY A 30 5.71 -1.56 -3.49
CA GLY A 30 4.67 -0.53 -3.67
C GLY A 30 4.80 0.24 -4.98
N CYS A 31 6.03 0.49 -5.45
CA CYS A 31 6.31 1.23 -6.68
C CYS A 31 7.14 0.45 -7.71
N ASP A 32 7.55 -0.78 -7.38
CA ASP A 32 8.44 -1.63 -8.20
C ASP A 32 9.82 -1.03 -8.52
N GLU A 33 10.18 0.09 -7.90
CA GLU A 33 11.50 0.70 -8.07
C GLU A 33 12.56 0.06 -7.18
N ALA A 34 13.79 -0.01 -7.72
CA ALA A 34 14.96 -0.37 -6.95
C ALA A 34 15.30 0.73 -5.94
N SER A 35 15.42 0.36 -4.68
CA SER A 35 15.73 1.24 -3.56
C SER A 35 16.90 0.73 -2.74
N SER A 36 17.48 1.61 -1.94
CA SER A 36 18.59 1.32 -1.05
C SER A 36 18.50 2.21 0.18
N GLY A 37 18.78 1.65 1.36
CA GLY A 37 18.83 2.37 2.61
C GLY A 37 17.77 1.87 3.56
N LEU A 38 16.83 2.70 3.96
CA LEU A 38 15.76 2.33 4.89
C LEU A 38 14.61 1.65 4.15
N ALA A 39 14.09 0.56 4.71
CA ALA A 39 12.95 -0.19 4.21
C ALA A 39 12.02 -0.57 5.36
N PHE A 40 10.72 -0.50 5.12
CA PHE A 40 9.71 -1.10 5.99
C PHE A 40 9.49 -2.54 5.55
N ARG A 41 9.87 -3.53 6.36
CA ARG A 41 9.78 -4.96 6.00
C ARG A 41 8.99 -5.77 7.02
N CYS A 42 8.11 -6.62 6.52
CA CYS A 42 7.43 -7.64 7.30
C CYS A 42 8.33 -8.87 7.41
N GLY A 43 8.67 -9.28 8.64
CA GLY A 43 9.51 -10.45 8.87
C GLY A 43 8.85 -11.77 8.45
N LYS A 44 7.51 -11.84 8.50
CA LYS A 44 6.73 -13.07 8.19
C LYS A 44 6.51 -13.24 6.70
N CYS A 45 5.98 -12.20 6.04
CA CYS A 45 5.57 -12.26 4.63
C CYS A 45 6.70 -11.87 3.68
N LYS A 46 7.83 -11.37 4.21
CA LYS A 46 8.94 -10.76 3.46
C LYS A 46 8.55 -9.51 2.66
N PHE A 47 7.29 -9.07 2.76
CA PHE A 47 6.74 -7.85 2.16
C PHE A 47 7.59 -6.65 2.53
N GLN A 48 7.96 -5.80 1.57
CA GLN A 48 8.80 -4.63 1.83
C GLN A 48 8.43 -3.39 1.00
N LEU A 49 8.47 -2.23 1.67
CA LEU A 49 8.24 -0.93 1.07
C LEU A 49 9.42 0.00 1.35
N ASP A 50 9.72 0.91 0.43
CA ASP A 50 10.57 2.05 0.75
C ASP A 50 9.84 3.05 1.66
N VAL A 51 10.60 3.95 2.29
CA VAL A 51 10.07 4.90 3.27
C VAL A 51 9.02 5.83 2.66
N LYS A 52 9.15 6.22 1.39
CA LYS A 52 8.16 7.09 0.74
C LYS A 52 6.86 6.33 0.58
N CYS A 53 6.89 5.13 -0.02
CA CYS A 53 5.71 4.30 -0.21
C CYS A 53 5.04 3.91 1.10
N ALA A 54 5.81 3.68 2.17
CA ALA A 54 5.31 3.30 3.48
C ALA A 54 4.66 4.45 4.27
N LEU A 55 5.06 5.69 4.00
CA LEU A 55 4.56 6.89 4.69
C LEU A 55 3.64 7.74 3.82
N LEU A 56 3.34 7.31 2.58
CA LEU A 56 2.34 7.98 1.76
C LEU A 56 1.04 8.06 2.58
N PRO A 57 0.44 9.26 2.71
CA PRO A 57 -0.79 9.43 3.46
C PRO A 57 -1.89 8.63 2.77
N THR A 58 -2.12 7.40 3.23
CA THR A 58 -3.34 6.67 2.93
C THR A 58 -4.41 7.41 3.72
N VAL A 59 -5.20 8.24 3.03
CA VAL A 59 -6.30 8.96 3.67
C VAL A 59 -7.16 7.93 4.39
N GLU A 60 -7.10 7.91 5.73
CA GLU A 60 -8.00 7.13 6.58
C GLU A 60 -9.39 7.75 6.45
N SER A 61 -10.05 7.46 5.33
CA SER A 61 -11.49 7.53 5.24
C SER A 61 -12.01 6.55 6.28
N LYS A 62 -12.98 6.97 7.10
CA LYS A 62 -13.60 6.12 8.14
C LYS A 62 -14.19 4.81 7.58
N ASP A 63 -14.28 4.72 6.27
CA ASP A 63 -14.46 3.53 5.46
C ASP A 63 -13.06 3.06 5.00
N ALA A 64 -12.48 2.15 5.79
CA ALA A 64 -11.09 1.72 5.71
C ALA A 64 -10.75 0.89 4.45
N ASP A 65 -11.40 1.15 3.32
CA ASP A 65 -11.26 0.41 2.07
C ASP A 65 -11.04 1.36 0.88
N LYS A 66 -10.74 2.65 1.11
CA LYS A 66 -10.62 3.67 0.03
C LYS A 66 -9.42 4.61 0.23
N ILE A 67 -8.45 4.61 -0.71
CA ILE A 67 -7.31 5.56 -0.77
C ILE A 67 -7.54 6.59 -1.87
N GLN A 68 -7.43 7.88 -1.54
CA GLN A 68 -7.37 8.96 -2.52
C GLN A 68 -5.90 9.24 -2.90
N HIS A 69 -5.48 8.91 -4.11
CA HIS A 69 -4.12 9.14 -4.60
C HIS A 69 -4.11 10.29 -5.62
N PRO A 70 -3.24 11.31 -5.49
CA PRO A 70 -3.31 12.52 -6.32
C PRO A 70 -3.02 12.28 -7.82
N ALA A 71 -2.44 11.13 -8.18
CA ALA A 71 -2.27 10.72 -9.58
C ALA A 71 -3.50 10.01 -10.17
N HIS A 72 -4.64 9.96 -9.46
CA HIS A 72 -5.87 9.31 -9.89
C HIS A 72 -7.11 10.10 -9.48
N GLU A 73 -8.16 10.13 -10.31
CA GLU A 73 -9.39 10.88 -10.03
C GLU A 73 -10.40 10.09 -9.16
N HIS A 74 -10.13 8.82 -8.82
CA HIS A 74 -11.04 7.97 -8.03
C HIS A 74 -10.33 7.26 -6.86
N PRO A 75 -11.04 6.97 -5.76
CA PRO A 75 -10.47 6.23 -4.63
C PRO A 75 -10.14 4.78 -4.98
N LEU A 76 -8.90 4.36 -4.70
CA LEU A 76 -8.43 2.98 -4.82
C LEU A 76 -9.02 2.14 -3.69
N ALA A 77 -9.61 0.99 -4.00
CA ALA A 77 -10.08 0.03 -3.01
C ALA A 77 -9.30 -1.27 -2.97
N LEU A 78 -9.06 -1.77 -1.76
CA LEU A 78 -8.56 -3.13 -1.55
C LEU A 78 -9.75 -4.09 -1.61
N HIS A 79 -9.69 -5.05 -2.52
CA HIS A 79 -10.69 -6.10 -2.63
C HIS A 79 -10.04 -7.45 -2.32
N GLU A 80 -10.50 -8.13 -1.28
CA GLU A 80 -10.06 -9.49 -0.95
C GLU A 80 -10.77 -10.47 -1.90
N SER A 81 -10.05 -11.08 -2.83
CA SER A 81 -10.63 -11.98 -3.83
C SER A 81 -11.13 -13.29 -3.19
N LYS A 82 -12.42 -13.35 -2.85
CA LYS A 82 -13.18 -14.61 -2.77
C LYS A 82 -14.01 -14.69 -4.06
N GLU A 83 -13.66 -15.64 -4.92
CA GLU A 83 -14.30 -16.05 -6.19
C GLU A 83 -15.85 -15.93 -6.18
N PHE A 84 -16.63 -15.63 -7.23
CA PHE A 84 -16.47 -15.56 -8.69
C PHE A 84 -17.70 -14.71 -9.18
N GLY A 85 -17.53 -13.56 -9.85
CA GLY A 85 -18.64 -12.96 -10.65
C GLY A 85 -19.00 -11.47 -10.59
N THR A 86 -18.18 -10.54 -10.10
CA THR A 86 -18.48 -9.09 -10.27
C THR A 86 -17.25 -8.33 -10.77
N GLU A 87 -17.42 -7.53 -11.82
CA GLU A 87 -16.33 -6.83 -12.50
C GLU A 87 -15.79 -5.68 -11.63
N VAL A 88 -14.60 -5.88 -11.04
CA VAL A 88 -13.80 -4.85 -10.35
C VAL A 88 -12.65 -4.49 -11.24
N ARG A 89 -12.34 -3.20 -11.31
CA ARG A 89 -11.34 -2.74 -12.22
C ARG A 89 -10.84 -1.36 -11.75
N CYS A 90 -9.53 -1.25 -11.63
CA CYS A 90 -8.73 -0.09 -12.00
C CYS A 90 -7.33 -0.39 -11.45
N ARG A 91 -6.35 -0.46 -12.34
CA ARG A 91 -4.91 -0.41 -12.01
C ARG A 91 -4.30 0.77 -12.72
N GLY A 92 -4.80 1.95 -12.35
CA GLY A 92 -4.31 3.21 -12.89
C GLY A 92 -5.20 3.89 -13.91
N CYS A 93 -6.31 3.29 -14.42
CA CYS A 93 -7.55 3.98 -14.89
C CYS A 93 -8.32 3.27 -16.00
N GLY A 94 -7.89 2.11 -16.48
CA GLY A 94 -8.55 1.61 -17.69
C GLY A 94 -10.01 1.20 -17.53
N GLU A 95 -10.44 0.84 -16.32
CA GLU A 95 -11.40 -0.24 -16.17
C GLU A 95 -12.18 0.02 -14.82
N HIS A 96 -13.48 -0.35 -14.68
CA HIS A 96 -14.52 -0.20 -13.61
C HIS A 96 -14.29 -0.50 -12.08
N CYS A 97 -14.15 0.54 -11.24
CA CYS A 97 -14.19 0.43 -9.77
C CYS A 97 -15.57 0.88 -9.28
N LEU A 98 -16.48 -0.05 -8.94
CA LEU A 98 -17.78 0.29 -8.35
C LEU A 98 -17.75 0.04 -6.83
N LEU A 99 -17.84 1.13 -6.06
CA LEU A 99 -18.08 1.11 -4.62
C LEU A 99 -19.29 1.97 -4.34
N ASP A 100 -20.47 1.37 -4.39
CA ASP A 100 -21.72 2.00 -3.95
C ASP A 100 -22.54 0.98 -3.15
N PRO A 101 -23.24 1.39 -2.07
CA PRO A 101 -22.92 2.39 -1.05
C PRO A 101 -22.39 1.76 0.26
#